data_AF-A0A3P6C3J7-F1
#
_entry.id   AF-A0A3P6C3J7-F1
#
_cell.length_a   1.000
_cell.length_b   1.000
_cell.length_c   1.000
_cell.angle_alpha   90.00
_cell.angle_beta   90.00
_cell.angle_gamma   90.00
#
_symmetry.space_group_name_H-M   'P 1'
#
loop_
_entity.id
_entity.type
_entity.pdbx_description
1 polymer ?
#
loop_
_entity_poly.entity_id
_entity_poly.type
_entity_poly.pdbx_seq_one_letter_code
_entity_poly.pdbx_strand_id
1 'polypeptide(L)' 'MLQLSTFQAFGTDFKDLISMIPDPGAWPNFSTELDELQKLKSRFPEFSIVFIP' A
#
# COMPACT_ATOMS: atom_id res chain seq x y z
N MET A 1 3.02 -3.00 -26.72
CA MET A 1 2.25 -2.26 -25.70
C MET A 1 2.54 -2.91 -24.37
N LEU A 2 2.96 -2.15 -23.34
CA LEU A 2 3.12 -2.70 -22.00
C LEU A 2 1.72 -2.95 -21.43
N GLN A 3 1.37 -4.21 -21.21
CA GLN A 3 0.12 -4.56 -20.57
C GLN A 3 0.31 -4.36 -19.06
N LEU A 4 -0.17 -3.23 -18.54
CA LEU A 4 -0.17 -2.97 -17.11
C LEU A 4 -1.27 -3.80 -16.47
N SER A 5 -0.97 -4.42 -15.33
CA SER A 5 -2.02 -5.07 -14.54
C SER A 5 -3.02 -4.01 -14.09
N THR A 6 -4.31 -4.29 -14.23
CA THR A 6 -5.38 -3.45 -13.67
C THR A 6 -5.60 -3.73 -12.20
N PHE A 7 -5.10 -4.87 -11.71
CA PHE A 7 -5.30 -5.36 -10.35
C PHE A 7 -3.97 -5.73 -9.68
N GLN A 8 -3.77 -5.26 -8.45
CA GLN A 8 -2.64 -5.64 -7.63
C GLN A 8 -3.11 -5.98 -6.21
N ALA A 9 -2.68 -7.13 -5.69
CA ALA A 9 -2.94 -7.56 -4.33
C ALA A 9 -1.64 -7.92 -3.61
N PHE A 10 -1.56 -7.57 -2.33
CA PHE A 10 -0.49 -7.96 -1.42
C PHE A 10 -1.05 -8.56 -0.14
N GLY A 11 -0.29 -9.47 0.46
CA GLY A 11 -0.51 -9.94 1.83
C GLY A 11 0.58 -9.39 2.75
N THR A 12 0.22 -9.09 3.99
CA THR A 12 1.17 -8.69 5.04
C THR A 12 0.83 -9.37 6.36
N ASP A 13 1.85 -9.78 7.11
CA ASP A 13 1.75 -10.22 8.50
C ASP A 13 1.88 -9.04 9.48
N PHE A 14 2.15 -7.82 8.97
CA PHE A 14 2.24 -6.63 9.79
C PHE A 14 0.86 -5.98 9.92
N LYS A 15 0.16 -6.35 10.99
CA LYS A 15 -1.23 -5.93 11.28
C LYS A 15 -1.44 -4.41 11.22
N ASP A 16 -0.46 -3.63 11.66
CA ASP A 16 -0.60 -2.17 11.74
C ASP A 16 -0.49 -1.50 10.37
N LEU A 17 0.11 -2.13 9.35
CA LEU A 17 0.27 -1.52 8.02
C LEU A 17 -1.05 -0.99 7.45
N ILE A 18 -2.14 -1.73 7.65
CA ILE A 18 -3.46 -1.37 7.13
C ILE A 18 -3.95 -0.05 7.75
N SER A 19 -3.65 0.21 9.02
CA SER A 19 -4.06 1.44 9.71
C SER A 19 -3.15 2.63 9.38
N MET A 20 -1.92 2.37 8.93
CA MET A 20 -0.94 3.40 8.56
C MET A 20 -1.21 4.05 7.20
N ILE A 21 -1.75 3.28 6.24
CA ILE A 21 -2.03 3.74 4.87
C ILE A 21 -2.90 5.01 4.81
N PRO A 22 -4.06 5.11 5.51
CA PRO A 22 -4.93 6.29 5.39
C PRO A 22 -4.37 7.57 6.03
N ASP A 23 -3.44 7.46 6.99
CA ASP A 23 -2.82 8.62 7.66
C ASP A 23 -1.31 8.43 7.84
N PRO A 24 -0.50 8.60 6.77
CA PRO A 24 0.95 8.49 6.85
C PRO A 24 1.59 9.50 7.82
N GLY A 25 0.94 10.65 8.05
CA GLY A 25 1.44 11.71 8.90
C GLY A 25 1.50 11.33 10.38
N ALA A 26 0.66 10.39 10.82
CA ALA A 26 0.71 9.81 12.16
C ALA A 26 1.94 8.91 12.40
N TRP A 27 2.67 8.53 11.34
CA TRP A 27 3.76 7.56 11.38
C TRP A 27 5.07 8.13 10.83
N PRO A 28 5.69 9.12 11.50
CA PRO A 28 6.86 9.83 10.98
C PRO A 28 8.08 8.93 10.72
N ASN A 29 8.20 7.81 11.45
CA ASN A 29 9.28 6.85 11.24
C ASN A 29 9.13 6.04 9.93
N PHE A 30 7.95 6.08 9.30
CA PHE A 30 7.62 5.34 8.07
C PHE A 30 7.14 6.26 6.95
N SER A 31 7.34 7.58 7.09
CA SER A 31 6.75 8.56 6.18
C SER A 31 7.18 8.36 4.73
N THR A 32 8.44 7.94 4.51
CA THR A 32 9.00 7.70 3.17
C THR A 32 8.38 6.46 2.54
N GLU A 33 8.31 5.36 3.29
CA GLU A 33 7.75 4.08 2.85
C GLU A 33 6.26 4.21 2.54
N LEU A 34 5.53 4.94 3.37
CA LEU A 34 4.10 5.18 3.18
C LEU A 34 3.82 6.09 1.99
N ASP A 35 4.67 7.10 1.73
CA ASP A 35 4.55 7.94 0.53
C ASP A 35 4.78 7.13 -0.75
N GLU A 36 5.80 6.28 -0.78
CA GLU A 36 6.04 5.37 -1.90
C GLU A 36 4.91 4.35 -2.08
N LEU A 37 4.32 3.87 -0.98
CA LEU A 37 3.15 2.98 -1.03
C LEU A 37 1.93 3.69 -1.64
N GLN A 38 1.70 4.97 -1.34
CA GLN A 38 0.63 5.76 -1.95
C GLN A 38 0.85 5.93 -3.47
N LYS A 39 2.08 6.22 -3.89
CA LYS A 39 2.45 6.29 -5.32
C LYS A 39 2.28 4.96 -6.01
N LEU A 40 2.57 3.85 -5.34
CA LEU A 40 2.34 2.51 -5.87
C LEU A 40 0.84 2.25 -6.04
N LYS A 41 0.05 2.54 -5.01
CA LYS A 41 -1.41 2.39 -5.02
C LYS A 41 -2.04 3.19 -6.16
N SER A 42 -1.57 4.40 -6.45
CA SER A 42 -2.12 5.24 -7.52
C SER A 42 -1.86 4.72 -8.94
N ARG A 43 -0.96 3.75 -9.12
CA ARG A 43 -0.64 3.16 -10.44
C ARG A 43 -1.61 2.04 -10.84
N PHE A 44 -2.43 1.55 -9.92
CA PHE A 44 -3.35 0.44 -10.16
C PHE A 44 -4.80 0.91 -9.95
N PRO A 45 -5.70 0.69 -10.92
CA PRO A 45 -7.14 0.92 -10.74
C PRO A 45 -7.72 0.12 -9.56
N GLU A 46 -7.26 -1.11 -9.40
CA GLU A 46 -7.63 -1.98 -8.29
C GLU A 46 -6.38 -2.36 -7.49
N PHE A 47 -6.37 -2.01 -6.20
CA PHE A 47 -5.26 -2.26 -5.29
C PHE A 47 -5.78 -2.75 -3.94
N SER A 48 -5.22 -3.84 -3.43
CA SER A 48 -5.55 -4.38 -2.11
C SER A 48 -4.32 -4.81 -1.31
N ILE A 49 -4.37 -4.60 0.00
CA ILE A 49 -3.42 -5.16 0.97
C ILE A 49 -4.28 -5.82 2.05
N VAL A 50 -4.03 -7.08 2.32
CA VAL A 50 -4.76 -7.85 3.34
C VAL A 50 -3.80 -8.36 4.41
N PHE A 51 -4.27 -8.39 5.65
CA PHE A 51 -3.53 -9.01 6.74
C PHE A 51 -3.64 -10.54 6.64
N ILE A 52 -2.50 -11.22 6.73
CA ILE A 52 -2.37 -12.67 6.72
C ILE A 52 -1.62 -13.05 8.01
N PRO A 53 -2.24 -13.81 8.93
CA PRO A 53 -1.61 -14.25 10.18
C PRO A 53 -0.40 -15.16 10.00
#